data_AF-A0A1G2FRE6-F1
#
_entry.id   AF-A0A1G2FRE6-F1
#
_cell.length_a   1.000
_cell.length_b   1.000
_cell.length_c   1.000
_cell.angle_alpha   90.00
_cell.angle_beta   90.00
_cell.angle_gamma   90.00
#
_symmetry.space_group_name_H-M   'P 1'
#
loop_
_entity.id
_entity.type
_entity.pdbx_description
1 polymer ?
#
loop_
_entity_poly.entity_id
_entity_poly.type
_entity_poly.pdbx_seq_one_letter_code
_entity_poly.pdbx_strand_id
1 'polypeptide(L)'
;MKKVLITLSCFVFLTLLFPRPIFADCRSTGCPPGQTCDPGIWICTGTITPGYVNTALGYIPTDPAELVKWILGWSIAIGGGLAVLLSLWGGVTIILAGGNPEKINEGKEIITSAISGILFILFSVFLLRFIGVDILGILKL
;
A
#
# COMPACT_ATOMS: atom_id res chain seq x y z
N MET A 1 -2.48 -22.56 -20.59
CA MET A 1 -3.04 -22.27 -19.23
C MET A 1 -1.95 -22.19 -18.16
N LYS A 2 -1.07 -23.21 -17.99
CA LYS A 2 0.04 -23.18 -17.00
C LYS A 2 1.05 -22.03 -17.17
N LYS A 3 1.21 -21.52 -18.40
CA LYS A 3 2.16 -20.44 -18.74
C LYS A 3 1.77 -19.08 -18.15
N VAL A 4 0.48 -18.76 -18.11
CA VAL A 4 -0.02 -17.45 -17.60
C VAL A 4 0.21 -17.31 -16.10
N LEU A 5 0.03 -18.39 -15.33
CA LEU A 5 0.23 -18.40 -13.87
C LEU A 5 1.71 -18.19 -13.49
N ILE A 6 2.64 -18.74 -14.28
CA ILE A 6 4.09 -18.56 -14.07
C ILE A 6 4.55 -17.17 -14.51
N THR A 7 4.02 -16.63 -15.61
CA THR A 7 4.38 -15.27 -16.08
C THR A 7 3.87 -14.19 -15.12
N LEU A 8 2.70 -14.37 -14.50
CA LEU A 8 2.15 -13.41 -13.53
C LEU A 8 2.90 -13.44 -12.20
N SER A 9 3.28 -14.62 -11.71
CA SER A 9 4.15 -14.74 -10.53
C SER A 9 5.54 -14.16 -10.80
N CYS A 10 6.09 -14.36 -12.01
CA CYS A 10 7.36 -13.76 -12.43
C CYS A 10 7.26 -12.23 -12.58
N PHE A 11 6.14 -11.69 -13.06
CA PHE A 11 5.93 -10.24 -13.15
C PHE A 11 5.74 -9.61 -11.76
N VAL A 12 5.02 -10.27 -10.86
CA VAL A 12 4.88 -9.85 -9.45
C VAL A 12 6.22 -9.91 -8.72
N PHE A 13 7.01 -10.97 -8.94
CA PHE A 13 8.34 -11.10 -8.37
C PHE A 13 9.33 -10.10 -8.98
N LEU A 14 9.20 -9.74 -10.26
CA LEU A 14 9.98 -8.69 -10.92
C LEU A 14 9.58 -7.29 -10.44
N THR A 15 8.29 -7.03 -10.19
CA THR A 15 7.83 -5.79 -9.56
C THR A 15 8.23 -5.69 -8.09
N LEU A 16 8.45 -6.82 -7.40
CA LEU A 16 9.03 -6.85 -6.05
C LEU A 16 10.56 -6.70 -6.06
N LEU A 17 11.23 -7.13 -7.14
CA LEU A 17 12.68 -7.00 -7.35
C LEU A 17 13.11 -5.62 -7.89
N PHE A 18 12.18 -4.83 -8.41
CA PHE A 18 12.35 -3.39 -8.60
C PHE A 18 11.62 -2.68 -7.46
N PRO A 19 12.27 -2.42 -6.31
CA PRO A 19 11.67 -1.79 -5.15
C PRO A 19 11.49 -0.29 -5.38
N ARG A 20 10.79 0.09 -6.45
CA ARG A 20 10.34 1.45 -6.68
C ARG A 20 8.87 1.49 -6.28
N PRO A 21 8.55 1.79 -5.02
CA PRO A 21 7.18 2.10 -4.63
C PRO A 21 6.74 3.35 -5.40
N ILE A 22 5.80 3.17 -6.32
CA ILE A 22 5.30 4.21 -7.25
C ILE A 22 4.25 5.12 -6.57
N PHE A 23 4.03 4.99 -5.26
CA PHE A 23 2.92 5.63 -4.55
C PHE A 23 3.33 6.48 -3.34
N ALA A 24 4.63 6.61 -3.08
CA ALA A 24 5.18 7.41 -1.99
C ALA A 24 6.28 8.34 -2.51
N ASP A 25 6.01 9.05 -3.60
CA ASP A 25 6.91 10.09 -4.09
C ASP A 25 6.77 11.36 -3.25
N CYS A 26 7.90 11.95 -2.84
CA CYS A 26 7.92 13.17 -2.04
C CYS A 26 7.41 14.41 -2.81
N ARG A 27 7.01 14.23 -4.08
CA ARG A 27 6.32 15.23 -4.89
C ARG A 27 4.81 15.31 -4.55
N SER A 28 4.20 14.26 -4.00
CA SER A 28 2.76 14.25 -3.67
C SER A 28 2.47 14.50 -2.18
N THR A 29 3.32 14.02 -1.28
CA THR A 29 3.11 14.15 0.18
C THR A 29 3.97 15.24 0.86
N GLY A 30 4.90 15.85 0.12
CA GLY A 30 5.91 16.74 0.68
C GLY A 30 6.96 16.01 1.53
N CYS A 31 8.08 16.69 1.81
CA CYS A 31 9.07 16.23 2.78
C CYS A 31 8.75 16.80 4.17
N PRO A 32 9.04 16.08 5.26
CA PRO A 32 9.11 16.69 6.59
C PRO A 32 10.16 17.83 6.61
N PRO A 33 10.03 18.80 7.54
CA PRO A 33 10.92 19.95 7.60
C PRO A 33 12.39 19.51 7.79
N GLY A 34 13.27 19.96 6.88
CA GLY A 34 14.70 19.64 6.89
C GLY A 34 15.15 18.61 5.85
N GLN A 35 14.27 18.14 4.96
CA GLN A 35 14.63 17.24 3.87
C GLN A 35 14.27 17.80 2.48
N THR A 36 14.96 17.31 1.45
CA THR A 36 14.75 17.68 0.05
C THR A 36 14.35 16.47 -0.80
N CYS A 37 13.48 16.69 -1.78
CA CYS A 37 13.11 15.65 -2.74
C CYS A 37 14.24 15.44 -3.74
N ASP A 38 14.80 14.23 -3.80
CA ASP A 38 15.79 13.92 -4.83
C ASP A 38 15.11 13.79 -6.21
N PRO A 39 15.52 14.57 -7.23
CA PRO A 39 14.85 14.59 -8.53
C PRO A 39 15.08 13.30 -9.36
N GLY A 40 15.97 12.39 -8.95
CA GLY A 40 16.27 11.16 -9.67
C GLY A 40 15.46 9.94 -9.24
N ILE A 41 15.00 9.91 -7.99
CA ILE A 41 14.40 8.70 -7.39
C ILE A 41 13.12 8.99 -6.57
N TRP A 42 12.74 10.26 -6.44
CA TRP A 42 11.50 10.74 -5.80
C TRP A 42 11.31 10.33 -4.34
N ILE A 43 12.38 9.98 -3.64
CA ILE A 43 12.38 9.77 -2.20
C ILE A 43 12.90 11.03 -1.49
N CYS A 44 12.51 11.18 -0.24
CA CYS A 44 12.97 12.25 0.62
C CYS A 44 14.39 11.87 1.03
N THR A 45 15.35 12.75 0.79
CA THR A 45 16.76 12.54 1.18
C THR A 45 17.22 13.71 2.03
N GLY A 46 17.96 13.40 3.10
CA GLY A 46 18.55 14.38 3.98
C GLY A 46 19.72 13.77 4.75
N THR A 47 20.79 14.54 4.95
CA THR A 47 21.93 14.17 5.80
C THR A 47 21.43 13.79 7.19
N ILE A 48 22.04 12.78 7.81
CA ILE A 48 21.71 12.21 9.14
C ILE A 48 21.42 13.34 10.14
N THR A 49 20.15 13.67 10.35
CA THR A 49 19.68 14.51 11.44
C THR A 49 19.47 13.64 12.68
N PRO A 50 19.81 14.12 13.89
CA PRO A 50 19.50 13.38 15.11
C PRO A 50 17.98 13.21 15.24
N GLY A 51 17.48 11.97 15.22
CA GLY A 51 16.04 11.65 15.32
C GLY A 51 15.46 10.78 14.19
N TYR A 52 16.25 10.44 13.16
CA TYR A 52 15.79 9.61 12.04
C TYR A 52 16.81 8.51 11.71
N VAL A 53 16.34 7.28 11.52
CA VAL A 53 17.16 6.13 11.07
C VAL A 53 16.90 5.85 9.58
N ASN A 54 17.96 5.81 8.77
CA ASN A 54 17.88 5.52 7.33
C ASN A 54 17.89 4.00 7.10
N THR A 55 16.85 3.47 6.47
CA THR A 55 16.73 2.05 6.11
C THR A 55 16.38 1.89 4.63
N ALA A 56 16.51 0.67 4.09
CA ALA A 56 16.10 0.36 2.71
C ALA A 56 14.60 0.59 2.43
N LEU A 57 13.80 0.85 3.46
CA LEU A 57 12.38 1.18 3.40
C LEU A 57 12.12 2.70 3.52
N GLY A 58 13.17 3.53 3.59
CA GLY A 58 13.11 4.98 3.80
C GLY A 58 13.52 5.42 5.20
N TYR A 59 13.34 6.71 5.49
CA TYR A 59 13.63 7.33 6.78
C TYR A 59 12.55 6.96 7.81
N ILE A 60 12.95 6.43 8.96
CA ILE A 60 12.05 6.09 10.07
C ILE A 60 12.23 7.15 11.17
N PRO A 61 11.20 7.95 11.50
CA PRO A 61 11.23 8.88 12.63
C PRO A 61 11.21 8.15 13.97
N THR A 62 11.95 8.66 14.96
CA THR A 62 11.91 8.13 16.34
C THR A 62 10.78 8.72 17.18
N ASP A 63 10.08 9.74 16.68
CA ASP A 63 8.92 10.33 17.35
C ASP A 63 7.65 9.47 17.19
N PRO A 64 6.89 9.21 18.27
CA PRO A 64 5.76 8.29 18.25
C PRO A 64 4.64 8.75 17.32
N ALA A 65 4.40 10.06 17.19
CA ALA A 65 3.36 10.60 16.33
C ALA A 65 3.70 10.45 14.83
N GLU A 66 4.98 10.64 14.47
CA GLU A 66 5.44 10.50 13.09
C GLU A 66 5.61 9.04 12.68
N LEU A 67 6.01 8.17 13.62
CA LEU A 67 6.12 6.73 13.42
C LEU A 67 4.76 6.12 13.03
N VAL A 68 3.69 6.53 13.72
CA VAL A 68 2.32 6.10 13.42
C VAL A 68 1.89 6.56 12.01
N LYS A 69 2.21 7.80 11.61
CA LYS A 69 1.91 8.28 10.24
C LYS A 69 2.65 7.46 9.18
N TRP A 70 3.93 7.15 9.44
CA TRP A 70 4.77 6.39 8.52
C TRP A 70 4.26 4.95 8.32
N ILE A 71 3.98 4.22 9.41
CA ILE A 71 3.47 2.84 9.35
C ILE A 71 2.06 2.78 8.74
N LEU A 72 1.21 3.80 9.00
CA LEU A 72 -0.10 3.90 8.34
C LEU A 72 0.03 4.14 6.84
N GLY A 73 0.95 4.99 6.40
CA GLY A 73 1.19 5.24 4.97
C GLY A 73 1.60 3.97 4.24
N TRP A 74 2.55 3.21 4.81
CA TRP A 74 3.01 1.94 4.23
C TRP A 74 1.94 0.85 4.21
N SER A 75 1.14 0.73 5.28
CA SER A 75 0.08 -0.28 5.34
C SER A 75 -1.04 -0.01 4.33
N ILE A 76 -1.40 1.25 4.09
CA ILE A 76 -2.37 1.62 3.05
C ILE A 76 -1.80 1.36 1.65
N ALA A 77 -0.52 1.68 1.42
CA ALA A 77 0.12 1.45 0.13
C ALA A 77 0.17 -0.05 -0.23
N ILE A 78 0.61 -0.89 0.71
CA ILE A 78 0.70 -2.34 0.51
C ILE A 78 -0.71 -2.96 0.44
N GLY A 79 -1.61 -2.55 1.33
CA GLY A 79 -2.99 -3.07 1.38
C GLY A 79 -3.80 -2.72 0.13
N GLY A 80 -3.70 -1.48 -0.35
CA GLY A 80 -4.34 -1.04 -1.58
C GLY A 80 -3.78 -1.75 -2.81
N GLY A 81 -2.45 -1.89 -2.89
CA GLY A 81 -1.80 -2.61 -3.98
C GLY A 81 -2.22 -4.09 -4.06
N LEU A 82 -2.24 -4.78 -2.91
CA LEU A 82 -2.63 -6.19 -2.85
C LEU A 82 -4.10 -6.41 -3.24
N ALA A 83 -4.99 -5.51 -2.80
CA ALA A 83 -6.42 -5.64 -3.09
C ALA A 83 -6.75 -5.42 -4.56
N VAL A 84 -6.08 -4.47 -5.23
CA VAL A 84 -6.19 -4.30 -6.68
C VAL A 84 -5.76 -5.59 -7.40
N LEU A 85 -4.65 -6.21 -6.96
CA LEU A 85 -4.15 -7.45 -7.52
C LEU A 85 -5.15 -8.62 -7.41
N LEU A 86 -5.76 -8.79 -6.23
CA LEU A 86 -6.76 -9.81 -5.96
C LEU A 86 -8.06 -9.57 -6.76
N SER A 87 -8.49 -8.30 -6.87
CA SER A 87 -9.66 -7.90 -7.65
C SER A 87 -9.49 -8.22 -9.15
N LEU A 88 -8.32 -7.94 -9.71
CA LEU A 88 -7.97 -8.31 -11.09
C LEU A 88 -8.02 -9.84 -11.29
N TRP A 89 -7.51 -10.61 -10.33
CA TRP A 89 -7.49 -12.08 -10.43
C TRP A 89 -8.89 -12.70 -10.37
N GLY A 90 -9.74 -12.20 -9.48
CA GLY A 90 -11.16 -12.59 -9.42
C GLY A 90 -11.93 -12.19 -10.69
N GLY A 91 -11.71 -10.97 -11.19
CA GLY A 91 -12.35 -10.47 -12.40
C GLY A 91 -11.99 -11.29 -13.65
N VAL A 92 -10.70 -11.59 -13.85
CA VAL A 92 -10.24 -12.43 -14.96
C VAL A 92 -10.83 -13.85 -14.87
N THR A 93 -10.96 -14.41 -13.67
CA THR A 93 -11.54 -15.73 -13.46
C THR A 93 -13.01 -15.81 -13.88
N ILE A 94 -13.81 -14.76 -13.61
CA ILE A 94 -15.21 -14.68 -14.05
C ILE A 94 -15.31 -14.53 -15.56
N ILE A 95 -14.50 -13.66 -16.16
CA ILE A 95 -14.54 -13.39 -17.62
C ILE A 95 -14.14 -14.64 -18.41
N LEU A 96 -13.14 -15.39 -17.94
CA LEU A 96 -12.65 -16.61 -18.58
C LEU A 96 -13.47 -17.86 -18.26
N ALA A 97 -14.52 -17.77 -17.44
CA ALA A 97 -15.32 -18.91 -17.01
C ALA A 97 -16.05 -19.63 -18.16
N GLY A 98 -16.21 -18.98 -19.32
CA GLY A 98 -16.63 -19.65 -20.57
C GLY A 98 -17.96 -20.40 -20.50
N GLY A 99 -18.83 -20.07 -19.54
CA GLY A 99 -20.11 -20.74 -19.31
C GLY A 99 -20.10 -21.88 -18.28
N ASN A 100 -18.95 -22.19 -17.64
CA ASN A 100 -18.92 -23.14 -16.53
C ASN A 100 -19.37 -22.46 -15.21
N PRO A 101 -20.48 -22.88 -14.59
CA PRO A 101 -21.01 -22.25 -13.37
C PRO A 101 -20.05 -22.31 -12.17
N GLU A 102 -19.16 -23.28 -12.13
CA GLU A 102 -18.24 -23.46 -11.00
C GLU A 102 -17.18 -22.36 -10.93
N LYS A 103 -16.63 -21.98 -12.09
CA LYS A 103 -15.65 -20.89 -12.22
C LYS A 103 -16.25 -19.51 -11.95
N ILE A 104 -17.54 -19.32 -12.29
CA ILE A 104 -18.29 -18.11 -11.97
C ILE A 104 -18.44 -17.97 -10.45
N ASN A 105 -18.76 -19.07 -9.76
CA ASN A 105 -18.97 -19.05 -8.31
C ASN A 105 -17.66 -18.81 -7.56
N GLU A 106 -16.58 -19.49 -7.97
CA GLU A 106 -15.22 -19.29 -7.44
C GLU A 106 -14.77 -17.82 -7.61
N GLY A 107 -14.99 -17.23 -8.79
CA GLY A 107 -14.65 -15.82 -9.03
C GLY A 107 -15.46 -14.84 -8.17
N LYS A 108 -16.73 -15.14 -7.89
CA LYS A 108 -17.56 -14.31 -6.99
C LYS A 108 -17.03 -14.33 -5.56
N GLU A 109 -16.61 -15.49 -5.06
CA GLU A 109 -16.06 -15.64 -3.72
C GLU A 109 -14.73 -14.88 -3.54
N ILE A 110 -13.91 -14.85 -4.60
CA ILE A 110 -12.67 -14.05 -4.62
C ILE A 110 -12.98 -12.54 -4.62
N ILE A 111 -13.97 -12.09 -5.38
CA ILE A 111 -14.33 -10.66 -5.41
C ILE A 111 -14.94 -10.22 -4.07
N THR A 112 -15.83 -11.02 -3.47
CA THR A 112 -16.45 -10.66 -2.18
C THR A 112 -15.42 -10.58 -1.05
N SER A 113 -14.44 -11.49 -1.03
CA SER A 113 -13.32 -11.45 -0.07
C SER A 113 -12.37 -10.28 -0.30
N ALA A 114 -12.12 -9.89 -1.56
CA ALA A 114 -11.32 -8.69 -1.87
C ALA A 114 -12.02 -7.40 -1.41
N ILE A 115 -13.34 -7.29 -1.64
CA ILE A 115 -14.13 -6.12 -1.22
C ILE A 115 -14.22 -6.02 0.30
N SER A 116 -14.42 -7.13 1.01
CA SER A 116 -14.47 -7.11 2.48
C SER A 116 -13.13 -6.70 3.08
N GLY A 117 -12.01 -7.13 2.48
CA GLY A 117 -10.67 -6.70 2.87
C GLY A 117 -10.42 -5.20 2.68
N ILE A 118 -10.78 -4.63 1.53
CA ILE A 118 -10.61 -3.18 1.31
C ILE A 118 -11.48 -2.37 2.28
N LEU A 119 -12.72 -2.83 2.52
CA LEU A 119 -13.66 -2.17 3.42
C LEU A 119 -13.14 -2.19 4.86
N PHE A 120 -12.54 -3.30 5.29
CA PHE A 120 -11.94 -3.44 6.62
C PHE A 120 -10.79 -2.46 6.84
N ILE A 121 -9.90 -2.30 5.85
CA ILE A 121 -8.80 -1.31 5.91
C ILE A 121 -9.37 0.10 6.03
N LEU A 122 -10.40 0.44 5.24
CA LEU A 122 -11.03 1.75 5.25
C LEU A 122 -11.62 2.09 6.63
N PHE A 123 -12.35 1.13 7.22
CA PHE A 123 -12.90 1.26 8.56
C PHE A 123 -11.83 1.37 9.63
N SER A 124 -10.75 0.60 9.52
CA SER A 124 -9.63 0.67 10.46
C SER A 124 -9.03 2.08 10.50
N VAL A 125 -8.70 2.64 9.33
CA VAL A 125 -8.12 4.00 9.25
C VAL A 125 -9.12 5.05 9.72
N PHE A 126 -10.41 4.88 9.41
CA PHE A 126 -11.46 5.78 9.87
C PHE A 126 -11.54 5.82 11.40
N LEU A 127 -11.52 4.65 12.06
CA LEU A 127 -11.53 4.59 13.53
C LEU A 127 -10.26 5.19 14.14
N LEU A 128 -9.09 4.96 13.54
CA LEU A 128 -7.84 5.58 14.01
C LEU A 128 -7.87 7.11 13.88
N ARG A 129 -8.45 7.65 12.81
CA ARG A 129 -8.62 9.10 12.65
C ARG A 129 -9.65 9.67 13.60
N PHE A 130 -10.79 8.99 13.76
CA PHE A 130 -11.84 9.40 14.68
C PHE A 130 -11.32 9.47 16.12
N ILE A 131 -10.69 8.40 16.60
CA ILE A 131 -10.19 8.37 17.98
C ILE A 131 -8.90 9.21 18.13
N GLY A 132 -8.00 9.16 17.16
CA GLY A 132 -6.70 9.83 17.23
C GLY A 132 -6.75 11.35 17.07
N VAL A 133 -7.68 11.86 16.25
CA VAL A 133 -7.85 13.31 16.02
C VAL A 133 -8.89 13.90 16.97
N ASP A 134 -10.05 13.25 17.12
CA ASP A 134 -11.17 13.85 17.86
C ASP A 134 -11.02 13.71 19.40
N ILE A 135 -10.32 12.68 19.90
CA ILE A 135 -10.24 12.41 21.35
C ILE A 135 -8.87 12.83 21.93
N LEU A 136 -7.76 12.65 21.20
CA LEU A 136 -6.42 12.96 21.71
C LEU A 136 -5.94 14.39 21.44
N GLY A 137 -6.57 15.16 20.54
CA GLY A 137 -6.37 16.61 20.35
C GLY A 137 -4.93 17.09 20.04
N ILE A 138 -3.94 16.20 20.03
CA ILE A 138 -2.51 16.51 19.85
C ILE A 138 -2.07 16.45 18.38
N LEU A 139 -2.86 15.81 17.52
CA LEU A 139 -2.59 15.73 16.09
C LEU A 139 -3.18 16.96 15.36
N LYS A 140 -2.72 18.17 15.72
CA LYS A 140 -2.97 19.35 14.88
C LYS A 140 -2.13 19.19 13.61
N LEU A 141 -2.82 18.94 12.50
CA LEU A 141 -2.26 18.90 11.16
C LEU A 141 -1.75 20.29 10.75
#